data_AF-A0A963A615-F1
#
_entry.id   AF-A0A963A615-F1
#
_cell.length_a   1.000
_cell.length_b   1.000
_cell.length_c   1.000
_cell.angle_alpha   90.00
_cell.angle_beta   90.00
_cell.angle_gamma   90.00
#
_symmetry.space_group_name_H-M   'P 1'
#
loop_
_entity.id
_entity.type
_entity.pdbx_description
1 polymer ?
#
loop_
_entity_poly.entity_id
_entity_poly.type
_entity_poly.pdbx_seq_one_letter_code
_entity_poly.pdbx_strand_id
1 'polypeptide(L)'
;MDSSSIELPGSEVESIEVAEECVVLHFFRANIIKTMTGSVERTRWWQAGSLIFEGAHVAGDLPQMPAVCSGGDLVENIYTYRDMLPIPLQSRGRILCDLGFDGSDLRFSVQAESVLLKMVDRPHYIEHIRPI
;
A
#
# COMPACT_ATOMS: atom_id res chain seq x y z
N MET A 1 6.46 1.23 -20.93
CA MET A 1 6.51 0.03 -20.07
C MET A 1 5.23 0.05 -19.27
N ASP A 2 4.50 -1.07 -19.24
CA ASP A 2 3.24 -1.14 -18.51
C ASP A 2 3.55 -1.04 -17.02
N SER A 3 2.78 -0.24 -16.29
CA SER A 3 2.96 -0.04 -14.86
C SER A 3 1.65 -0.32 -14.13
N SER A 4 1.78 -0.84 -12.91
CA SER A 4 0.67 -1.03 -11.99
C SER A 4 1.08 -0.50 -10.64
N SER A 5 0.17 0.20 -9.97
CA SER A 5 0.39 0.71 -8.62
C SER A 5 -0.90 0.62 -7.82
N ILE A 6 -0.77 0.39 -6.51
CA ILE A 6 -1.85 0.65 -5.56
C ILE A 6 -1.97 2.16 -5.39
N GLU A 7 -3.18 2.70 -5.41
CA GLU A 7 -3.54 4.03 -4.94
C GLU A 7 -3.92 3.92 -3.47
N LEU A 8 -3.11 4.51 -2.57
CA LEU A 8 -3.32 4.38 -1.13
C LEU A 8 -4.64 5.04 -0.69
N PRO A 9 -4.95 6.28 -1.11
CA PRO A 9 -6.24 6.89 -0.81
C PRO A 9 -7.42 6.03 -1.27
N GLY A 10 -8.35 5.77 -0.36
CA GLY A 10 -9.54 4.96 -0.63
C GLY A 10 -9.29 3.44 -0.66
N SER A 11 -8.06 2.96 -0.45
CA SER A 11 -7.80 1.54 -0.21
C SER A 11 -8.24 1.14 1.20
N GLU A 12 -8.84 -0.04 1.36
CA GLU A 12 -9.41 -0.53 2.62
C GLU A 12 -8.44 -1.50 3.29
N VAL A 13 -8.10 -1.22 4.55
CA VAL A 13 -7.23 -2.03 5.41
C VAL A 13 -8.09 -2.77 6.43
N GLU A 14 -7.90 -4.08 6.50
CA GLU A 14 -8.65 -4.98 7.37
C GLU A 14 -8.07 -5.05 8.77
N SER A 15 -6.75 -5.22 8.84
CA SER A 15 -6.03 -5.48 10.09
C SER A 15 -4.56 -5.10 9.98
N ILE A 16 -3.94 -4.90 11.14
CA ILE A 16 -2.51 -4.73 11.30
C ILE A 16 -2.06 -5.77 12.33
N GLU A 17 -1.19 -6.67 11.91
CA GLU A 17 -0.59 -7.69 12.77
C GLU A 17 0.84 -7.28 13.12
N VAL A 18 1.16 -7.35 14.42
CA VAL A 18 2.51 -7.05 14.92
C VAL A 18 3.02 -8.26 15.69
N ALA A 19 4.11 -8.84 15.20
CA ALA A 19 4.91 -9.85 15.87
C ALA A 19 6.35 -9.31 16.00
N GLU A 20 7.12 -9.79 16.99
CA GLU A 20 8.40 -9.21 17.44
C GLU A 20 9.19 -8.36 16.42
N GLU A 21 9.53 -8.92 15.25
CA GLU A 21 10.26 -8.23 14.18
C GLU A 21 9.51 -8.21 12.83
N CYS A 22 8.21 -8.52 12.82
CA CYS A 22 7.40 -8.61 11.62
C CYS A 22 6.09 -7.84 11.79
N VAL A 23 5.82 -6.91 10.88
CA VAL A 23 4.56 -6.16 10.82
C VAL A 23 3.88 -6.45 9.50
N VAL A 24 2.60 -6.82 9.55
CA VAL A 24 1.81 -7.09 8.34
C VAL A 24 0.58 -6.19 8.33
N LEU A 25 0.44 -5.41 7.26
CA LEU A 25 -0.74 -4.60 7.00
C LEU A 25 -1.58 -5.27 5.90
N HIS A 26 -2.81 -5.67 6.24
CA HIS A 26 -3.68 -6.43 5.37
C HIS A 26 -4.66 -5.51 4.64
N PHE A 27 -4.56 -5.47 3.32
CA PHE A 27 -5.57 -4.83 2.48
C PHE A 27 -6.70 -5.81 2.20
N PHE A 28 -7.90 -5.47 2.67
CA PHE A 28 -9.12 -6.10 2.16
C PHE A 28 -9.34 -5.71 0.70
N ARG A 29 -9.11 -4.43 0.38
CA ARG A 29 -9.27 -3.88 -0.96
C ARG A 29 -8.21 -2.82 -1.26
N ALA A 30 -7.16 -3.21 -1.98
CA ALA A 30 -6.21 -2.27 -2.56
C ALA A 30 -6.71 -1.81 -3.93
N ASN A 31 -6.87 -0.49 -4.14
CA ASN A 31 -7.24 0.08 -5.44
C ASN A 31 -6.02 0.11 -6.35
N ILE A 32 -6.09 -0.54 -7.51
CA ILE A 32 -4.96 -0.66 -8.44
C ILE A 32 -5.24 0.15 -9.69
N ILE A 33 -4.29 1.02 -10.04
CA ILE A 33 -4.26 1.71 -11.32
C ILE A 33 -3.27 0.98 -12.23
N LYS A 34 -3.75 0.57 -13.41
CA LYS A 34 -2.90 0.00 -14.47
C LYS A 34 -2.80 0.96 -15.63
N THR A 35 -1.57 1.22 -16.07
CA THR A 35 -1.25 2.02 -17.25
C THR A 35 -0.59 1.12 -18.29
N MET A 36 -1.18 1.08 -19.50
CA MET A 36 -0.64 0.32 -20.62
C MET A 36 0.17 1.23 -21.54
N THR A 37 1.32 0.77 -21.98
CA THR A 37 2.19 1.48 -22.91
C THR A 37 1.45 1.76 -24.22
N GLY A 38 1.45 3.02 -24.66
CA GLY A 38 0.78 3.43 -25.89
C GLY A 38 -0.73 3.65 -25.75
N SER A 39 -1.29 3.52 -24.54
CA SER A 39 -2.66 3.90 -24.22
C SER A 39 -2.68 5.14 -23.32
N VAL A 40 -3.52 6.11 -23.67
CA VAL A 40 -3.90 7.21 -22.77
C VAL A 40 -4.90 6.75 -21.72
N GLU A 41 -5.63 5.66 -21.99
CA GLU A 41 -6.60 5.09 -21.06
C GLU A 41 -5.90 4.27 -19.98
N ARG A 42 -6.26 4.54 -18.72
CA ARG A 42 -5.87 3.75 -17.56
C ARG A 42 -7.04 2.87 -17.14
N THR A 43 -6.78 1.81 -16.38
CA THR A 43 -7.86 0.99 -15.81
C THR A 43 -7.75 0.92 -14.30
N ARG A 44 -8.89 0.96 -13.63
CA ARG A 44 -9.01 0.77 -12.19
C ARG A 44 -9.44 -0.65 -11.89
N TRP A 45 -8.76 -1.25 -10.94
CA TRP A 45 -9.01 -2.59 -10.43
C TRP A 45 -9.00 -2.53 -8.91
N TRP A 46 -9.46 -3.59 -8.26
CA TRP A 46 -9.13 -3.83 -6.86
C TRP A 46 -8.61 -5.24 -6.66
N GLN A 47 -7.79 -5.43 -5.64
CA GLN A 47 -7.31 -6.74 -5.24
C GLN A 47 -6.96 -6.73 -3.75
N ALA A 48 -7.17 -7.86 -3.06
CA ALA A 48 -6.66 -8.03 -1.70
C ALA A 48 -5.14 -8.18 -1.72
N GLY A 49 -4.49 -7.87 -0.61
CA GLY A 49 -3.04 -7.97 -0.52
C GLY A 49 -2.52 -7.74 0.88
N SER A 50 -1.21 -7.86 1.04
CA SER A 50 -0.55 -7.60 2.31
C SER A 50 0.78 -6.90 2.08
N LEU A 51 1.04 -5.87 2.88
CA LEU A 51 2.34 -5.23 2.96
C LEU A 51 3.06 -5.79 4.18
N ILE A 52 4.10 -6.56 3.93
CA ILE A 52 4.85 -7.30 4.94
C ILE A 52 6.18 -6.58 5.17
N PHE A 53 6.46 -6.24 6.41
CA PHE A 53 7.69 -5.59 6.84
C PHE A 53 8.46 -6.52 7.78
N GLU A 54 9.74 -6.79 7.49
CA GLU A 54 10.63 -7.58 8.36
C GLU A 54 11.71 -6.69 8.99
N GLY A 55 12.19 -7.06 10.17
CA GLY A 55 13.03 -6.20 11.01
C GLY A 55 12.30 -4.93 11.43
N ALA A 56 10.99 -5.05 11.67
CA ALA A 56 10.08 -3.92 11.76
C ALA A 56 9.88 -3.40 13.19
N HIS A 57 9.81 -2.07 13.32
CA HIS A 57 9.45 -1.36 14.55
C HIS A 57 8.32 -0.37 14.27
N VAL A 58 7.21 -0.52 14.99
CA VAL A 58 6.06 0.40 14.93
C VAL A 58 6.31 1.56 15.90
N ALA A 59 6.15 2.80 15.41
CA ALA A 59 6.22 4.00 16.24
C ALA A 59 4.82 4.49 16.62
N GLY A 60 4.57 4.63 17.91
CA GLY A 60 3.31 5.16 18.46
C GLY A 60 2.18 4.13 18.55
N ASP A 61 0.98 4.62 18.84
CA ASP A 61 -0.22 3.79 18.92
C ASP A 61 -0.79 3.48 17.52
N LEU A 62 -1.27 2.26 17.34
CA LEU A 62 -1.87 1.84 16.07
C LEU A 62 -3.29 2.40 15.91
N PRO A 63 -3.68 2.81 14.69
CA PRO A 63 -5.05 3.19 14.39
C PRO A 63 -6.01 1.99 14.54
N GLN A 64 -7.28 2.28 14.88
CA GLN A 64 -8.31 1.25 14.94
C GLN A 64 -8.63 0.71 13.55
N MET A 65 -8.79 -0.61 13.46
CA MET A 65 -9.12 -1.32 12.23
C MET A 65 -10.54 -1.93 12.31
N PRO A 66 -11.23 -2.17 11.19
CA PRO A 66 -10.83 -1.84 9.81
C PRO A 66 -10.90 -0.34 9.51
N ALA A 67 -10.14 0.13 8.51
CA ALA A 67 -10.06 1.54 8.17
C ALA A 67 -9.81 1.79 6.68
N VAL A 68 -10.19 2.98 6.19
CA VAL A 68 -9.88 3.46 4.84
C VAL A 68 -8.62 4.29 4.90
N CYS A 69 -7.63 3.98 4.07
CA CYS A 69 -6.40 4.74 4.00
C CYS A 69 -6.67 6.11 3.35
N SER A 70 -6.21 7.17 3.99
CA SER A 70 -6.33 8.55 3.49
C SER A 70 -5.13 8.99 2.64
N GLY A 71 -4.09 8.16 2.59
CA GLY A 71 -2.82 8.44 1.92
C GLY A 71 -1.62 8.23 2.84
N GLY A 72 -0.45 8.64 2.37
CA GLY A 72 0.80 8.51 3.12
C GLY A 72 2.01 8.28 2.23
N ASP A 73 3.15 8.03 2.87
CA ASP A 73 4.42 7.84 2.19
C ASP A 73 5.00 6.45 2.52
N LEU A 74 5.52 5.77 1.49
CA LEU A 74 6.47 4.67 1.66
C LEU A 74 7.83 5.13 1.13
N VAL A 75 8.82 5.18 2.02
CA VAL A 75 10.22 5.41 1.67
C VAL A 75 10.92 4.05 1.57
N GLU A 76 11.51 3.82 0.40
CA GLU A 76 12.37 2.69 0.11
C GLU A 76 13.75 3.22 -0.28
N ASN A 77 14.74 3.07 0.60
CA ASN A 77 16.11 3.52 0.35
C ASN A 77 16.17 5.02 -0.04
N ILE A 78 16.30 5.33 -1.33
CA ILE A 78 16.34 6.70 -1.87
C ILE A 78 15.04 7.12 -2.58
N TYR A 79 14.07 6.21 -2.69
CA TYR A 79 12.79 6.45 -3.34
C TYR A 79 11.71 6.77 -2.29
N THR A 80 10.83 7.70 -2.62
CA THR A 80 9.62 7.99 -1.83
C THR A 80 8.42 7.83 -2.73
N TYR A 81 7.56 6.89 -2.38
CA TYR A 81 6.28 6.68 -3.01
C TYR A 81 5.21 7.38 -2.19
N ARG A 82 4.64 8.45 -2.75
CA ARG A 82 3.58 9.23 -2.12
C ARG A 82 2.22 8.80 -2.65
N ASP A 83 1.32 8.47 -1.73
CA ASP A 83 -0.06 8.07 -1.99
C ASP A 83 -0.21 6.86 -2.93
N MET A 84 0.87 6.10 -3.12
CA MET A 84 0.90 4.95 -4.02
C MET A 84 1.92 3.90 -3.57
N LEU A 85 1.73 2.64 -3.99
CA LEU A 85 2.72 1.56 -3.87
C LEU A 85 2.94 0.91 -5.24
N PRO A 86 4.19 0.70 -5.72
CA PRO A 86 4.40 0.08 -7.01
C PRO A 86 4.04 -1.42 -6.95
N ILE A 87 3.62 -1.99 -8.07
CA ILE A 87 3.40 -3.44 -8.19
C ILE A 87 4.33 -3.98 -9.29
N PRO A 88 5.22 -4.95 -8.97
CA PRO A 88 5.50 -5.48 -7.64
C PRO A 88 6.28 -4.46 -6.78
N LEU A 89 6.16 -4.60 -5.45
CA LEU A 89 7.03 -3.94 -4.49
C LEU A 89 7.74 -5.02 -3.67
N GLN A 90 9.06 -5.03 -3.76
CA GLN A 90 9.92 -5.87 -2.93
C GLN A 90 11.26 -5.16 -2.77
N SER A 91 11.66 -4.91 -1.53
CA SER A 91 12.92 -4.23 -1.26
C SER A 91 13.55 -4.63 0.06
N ARG A 92 14.84 -4.38 0.17
CA ARG A 92 15.67 -4.54 1.37
C ARG A 92 16.48 -3.29 1.60
N GLY A 93 16.81 -3.01 2.85
CA GLY A 93 17.54 -1.82 3.27
C GLY A 93 16.67 -0.94 4.16
N ARG A 94 16.74 0.38 3.98
CA ARG A 94 16.02 1.30 4.85
C ARG A 94 14.59 1.50 4.34
N ILE A 95 13.62 0.94 5.05
CA ILE A 95 12.20 1.14 4.77
C ILE A 95 11.57 2.01 5.86
N LEU A 96 10.80 3.02 5.45
CA LEU A 96 9.91 3.77 6.33
C LEU A 96 8.52 3.78 5.69
N CYS A 97 7.48 3.48 6.44
CA CYS A 97 6.10 3.58 5.98
C CYS A 97 5.32 4.42 6.96
N ASP A 98 4.57 5.40 6.45
CA ASP A 98 3.79 6.30 7.27
C ASP A 98 2.44 6.58 6.59
N LEU A 99 1.39 5.92 7.09
CA LEU A 99 0.05 5.94 6.49
C LEU A 99 -0.97 6.61 7.41
N GLY A 100 -1.83 7.44 6.82
CA GLY A 100 -3.01 8.00 7.47
C GLY A 100 -4.27 7.19 7.17
N PHE A 101 -5.29 7.37 8.01
CA PHE A 101 -6.60 6.73 7.86
C PHE A 101 -7.73 7.75 8.06
N ASP A 102 -8.83 7.58 7.33
CA ASP A 102 -9.99 8.46 7.42
C ASP A 102 -10.63 8.38 8.82
N GLY A 103 -10.92 9.54 9.41
CA GLY A 103 -11.55 9.64 10.72
C GLY A 103 -10.64 9.31 11.92
N SER A 104 -9.33 9.19 11.71
CA SER A 104 -8.34 8.91 12.76
C SER A 104 -7.18 9.90 12.69
N ASP A 105 -6.77 10.43 13.85
CA ASP A 105 -5.53 11.21 14.00
C ASP A 105 -4.30 10.30 14.19
N LEU A 106 -4.51 9.01 14.50
CA LEU A 106 -3.44 8.01 14.59
C LEU A 106 -2.95 7.62 13.20
N ARG A 107 -1.64 7.34 13.11
CA ARG A 107 -0.95 6.93 11.87
C ARG A 107 -0.34 5.55 12.04
N PHE A 108 -0.30 4.78 10.96
CA PHE A 108 0.53 3.59 10.90
C PHE A 108 1.94 4.00 10.48
N SER A 109 2.86 4.07 11.45
CA SER A 109 4.25 4.49 11.24
C SER A 109 5.20 3.34 11.56
N VAL A 110 5.92 2.84 10.55
CA VAL A 110 6.80 1.66 10.67
C VAL A 110 8.17 1.97 10.06
N GLN A 111 9.21 1.55 10.76
CA GLN A 111 10.57 1.43 10.21
C GLN A 111 10.90 -0.04 10.07
N ALA A 112 11.54 -0.44 8.97
CA ALA A 112 11.85 -1.85 8.71
C ALA A 112 13.12 -2.03 7.88
N GLU A 113 13.63 -3.26 7.85
CA GLU A 113 14.80 -3.68 7.06
C GLU A 113 14.41 -4.26 5.69
N SER A 114 13.15 -4.68 5.53
CA SER A 114 12.63 -5.15 4.26
C SER A 114 11.13 -4.83 4.12
N VAL A 115 10.66 -4.81 2.88
CA VAL A 115 9.24 -4.74 2.57
C VAL A 115 8.91 -5.65 1.39
N LEU A 116 7.77 -6.32 1.47
CA LEU A 116 7.20 -7.13 0.41
C LEU A 116 5.70 -6.84 0.29
N LEU A 117 5.28 -6.45 -0.91
CA LEU A 117 3.87 -6.42 -1.27
C LEU A 117 3.48 -7.78 -1.86
N LYS A 118 2.63 -8.51 -1.14
CA LYS A 118 2.06 -9.78 -1.58
C LYS A 118 0.61 -9.59 -1.96
N MET A 119 0.32 -9.61 -3.26
CA MET A 119 -1.05 -9.59 -3.76
C MET A 119 -1.70 -10.98 -3.59
N VAL A 120 -2.98 -10.99 -3.20
CA VAL A 120 -3.74 -12.21 -2.92
C VAL A 120 -4.86 -12.37 -3.95
N ASP A 121 -5.15 -13.61 -4.32
CA ASP A 121 -6.18 -13.98 -5.30
C ASP A 121 -6.00 -13.24 -6.64
N ARG A 122 -7.07 -13.02 -7.40
CA ARG A 122 -7.10 -12.34 -8.69
C ARG A 122 -7.57 -10.89 -8.56
N PRO A 123 -7.02 -9.96 -9.38
CA PRO A 123 -7.55 -8.61 -9.45
C PRO A 123 -8.94 -8.59 -10.09
N HIS A 124 -9.80 -7.73 -9.57
CA HIS A 124 -11.17 -7.51 -10.04
C HIS A 124 -11.27 -6.16 -10.76
N TYR A 125 -11.79 -6.17 -11.98
CA TYR A 125 -11.97 -4.97 -12.79
C TYR A 125 -13.04 -4.05 -12.17
N ILE A 126 -12.80 -2.74 -12.18
CA ILE A 126 -13.78 -1.72 -11.80
C ILE A 126 -14.21 -0.94 -13.04
N GLU A 127 -13.28 -0.22 -13.68
CA GLU A 127 -13.61 0.69 -14.77
C GLU A 127 -12.40 1.09 -15.64
N HIS A 128 -12.68 1.70 -16.79
CA HIS A 128 -11.70 2.45 -17.57
C HIS A 128 -11.71 3.91 -17.09
N ILE A 129 -10.54 4.43 -16.78
CA ILE A 129 -10.31 5.83 -16.42
C ILE A 129 -10.01 6.58 -17.72
N ARG A 130 -10.93 7.46 -18.11
CA ARG A 130 -10.74 8.34 -19.27
C ARG A 130 -9.76 9.46 -18.92
N PRO A 131 -8.92 9.90 -19.87
CA PRO A 131 -8.17 11.15 -19.73
C PRO A 131 -9.14 12.31 -19.55
N ILE A 132 -8.80 13.24 -18.66
CA ILE A 132 -9.48 14.54 -18.54
C ILE A 132 -8.84 15.51 -19.52
#